data_AF-A0A925ET02-F1
#
_entry.id   AF-A0A925ET02-F1
#
_cell.length_a   1.000
_cell.length_b   1.000
_cell.length_c   1.000
_cell.angle_alpha   90.00
_cell.angle_beta   90.00
_cell.angle_gamma   90.00
#
_symmetry.space_group_name_H-M   'P 1'
#
loop_
_entity.id
_entity.type
_entity.pdbx_description
1 polymer ?
#
loop_
_entity_poly.entity_id
_entity_poly.type
_entity_poly.pdbx_seq_one_letter_code
_entity_poly.pdbx_strand_id
1 'polypeptide(L)'
;MVKEFVKVAHRDFDKVKEMLDEQPLLLNAAWDWGGGDFETAIGAAGHMGLKDIANYLIEKGARTDIFVLTMLGKTDIVKFMLSEYPILLNSFGPHGFTLLHHAEKGGKESEILYHHLRSLGLNDTHRKLF
;
A
#
# COMPACT_ATOMS: atom_id res chain seq x y z
N MET A 1 -15.36 -3.72 13.63
CA MET A 1 -13.94 -3.82 14.04
C MET A 1 -13.01 -3.72 12.84
N VAL A 2 -13.04 -4.64 11.85
CA VAL A 2 -12.15 -4.58 10.66
C VAL A 2 -12.26 -3.25 9.90
N LYS A 3 -13.47 -2.80 9.55
CA LYS A 3 -13.70 -1.49 8.91
C LYS A 3 -13.03 -0.34 9.65
N GLU A 4 -13.12 -0.35 10.98
CA GLU A 4 -12.57 0.73 11.81
C GLU A 4 -11.04 0.65 11.83
N PHE A 5 -10.48 -0.55 11.95
CA PHE A 5 -9.04 -0.76 11.92
C PHE A 5 -8.41 -0.24 10.61
N VAL A 6 -9.05 -0.55 9.47
CA VAL A 6 -8.64 -0.03 8.16
C VAL A 6 -8.77 1.50 8.09
N LYS A 7 -9.87 2.07 8.60
CA LYS A 7 -10.06 3.53 8.64
C LYS A 7 -9.00 4.26 9.47
N VAL A 8 -8.70 3.78 10.68
CA VAL A 8 -7.72 4.45 11.54
C VAL A 8 -6.31 4.36 10.96
N ALA A 9 -5.99 3.29 10.23
CA ALA A 9 -4.70 3.15 9.54
C ALA A 9 -4.43 4.21 8.45
N HIS A 10 -5.44 5.00 8.06
CA HIS A 10 -5.26 6.15 7.16
C HIS A 10 -4.66 7.39 7.86
N ARG A 11 -4.52 7.42 9.20
CA ARG A 11 -4.07 8.63 9.92
C ARG A 11 -3.65 8.47 11.38
N ASP A 12 -4.21 7.51 12.11
CA ASP A 12 -4.14 7.47 13.57
C ASP A 12 -3.28 6.28 14.03
N PHE A 13 -1.98 6.54 14.18
CA PHE A 13 -1.02 5.50 14.51
C PHE A 13 -1.21 4.93 15.91
N ASP A 14 -1.56 5.77 16.89
CA ASP A 14 -1.76 5.31 18.26
C ASP A 14 -3.00 4.43 18.35
N LYS A 15 -4.08 4.76 17.63
CA LYS A 15 -5.26 3.90 17.56
C LYS A 15 -4.99 2.58 16.82
N VAL A 16 -4.14 2.58 15.80
CA VAL A 16 -3.69 1.32 15.14
C VAL A 16 -3.00 0.40 16.15
N LYS A 17 -2.09 0.94 16.98
CA LYS A 17 -1.41 0.15 18.02
C LYS A 17 -2.39 -0.40 19.05
N GLU A 18 -3.25 0.46 19.60
CA GLU A 18 -4.26 0.08 20.59
C GLU A 18 -5.15 -1.07 20.07
N MET A 19 -5.73 -0.92 18.87
CA MET A 19 -6.61 -1.93 18.30
C MET A 19 -5.90 -3.25 17.99
N LEU A 20 -4.63 -3.19 17.56
CA LEU A 20 -3.87 -4.39 17.24
C LEU A 20 -3.41 -5.14 18.50
N ASP A 21 -3.07 -4.41 19.56
CA ASP A 21 -2.75 -4.99 20.86
C ASP A 21 -3.98 -5.66 21.50
N GLU A 22 -5.17 -5.05 21.35
CA GLU A 22 -6.45 -5.65 21.79
C GLU A 22 -6.87 -6.86 20.94
N GLN A 23 -6.66 -6.81 19.63
CA GLN A 23 -7.03 -7.88 18.70
C GLN A 23 -5.95 -8.13 17.63
N PRO A 24 -4.98 -9.02 17.90
CA PRO A 24 -3.89 -9.32 16.96
C PRO A 24 -4.33 -9.87 15.61
N LEU A 25 -5.50 -10.52 15.52
CA LEU A 25 -6.03 -11.08 14.27
C LEU A 25 -6.49 -10.00 13.26
N LEU A 26 -6.51 -8.73 13.66
CA LEU A 26 -6.78 -7.61 12.75
C LEU A 26 -5.64 -7.36 11.75
N LEU A 27 -4.42 -7.80 12.05
CA LEU A 27 -3.20 -7.46 11.30
C LEU A 27 -3.34 -7.60 9.77
N ASN A 28 -3.95 -8.71 9.33
CA ASN A 28 -4.14 -9.02 7.91
C ASN A 28 -5.64 -9.05 7.52
N ALA A 29 -6.52 -8.54 8.38
CA ALA A 29 -7.93 -8.44 8.07
C ALA A 29 -8.17 -7.39 6.99
N ALA A 30 -9.01 -7.72 6.01
CA ALA A 30 -9.37 -6.84 4.92
C ALA A 30 -10.83 -6.39 5.05
N TRP A 31 -11.10 -5.12 4.76
CA TRP A 31 -12.43 -4.57 4.61
C TRP A 31 -12.80 -4.48 3.13
N ASP A 32 -14.02 -4.88 2.78
CA ASP A 32 -14.58 -4.73 1.44
C ASP A 32 -15.32 -3.38 1.35
N TRP A 33 -14.81 -2.46 0.55
CA TRP A 33 -15.46 -1.17 0.27
C TRP A 33 -16.60 -1.28 -0.75
N GLY A 34 -16.76 -2.46 -1.37
CA GLY A 34 -17.71 -2.75 -2.44
C GLY A 34 -17.04 -2.74 -3.81
N GLY A 35 -17.65 -3.42 -4.79
CA GLY A 35 -17.18 -3.41 -6.18
C GLY A 35 -15.80 -4.06 -6.40
N GLY A 36 -15.36 -4.92 -5.48
CA GLY A 36 -14.06 -5.60 -5.54
C GLY A 36 -12.90 -4.82 -4.92
N ASP A 37 -13.17 -3.70 -4.23
CA ASP A 37 -12.17 -2.87 -3.55
C ASP A 37 -11.91 -3.37 -2.12
N PHE A 38 -10.97 -4.30 -1.98
CA PHE A 38 -10.56 -4.84 -0.69
C PHE A 38 -9.33 -4.13 -0.14
N GLU A 39 -9.37 -3.77 1.13
CA GLU A 39 -8.30 -3.03 1.77
C GLU A 39 -7.92 -3.59 3.15
N THR A 40 -6.62 -3.74 3.39
CA THR A 40 -6.03 -4.02 4.71
C THR A 40 -5.48 -2.74 5.34
N ALA A 41 -5.19 -2.75 6.64
CA ALA A 41 -4.58 -1.60 7.32
C ALA A 41 -3.23 -1.19 6.71
N ILE A 42 -2.41 -2.15 6.25
CA ILE A 42 -1.14 -1.82 5.59
C ILE A 42 -1.37 -1.22 4.19
N GLY A 43 -2.43 -1.63 3.48
CA GLY A 43 -2.86 -1.01 2.23
C GLY A 43 -3.30 0.45 2.41
N ALA A 44 -4.03 0.73 3.49
CA ALA A 44 -4.40 2.09 3.88
C ALA A 44 -3.17 2.97 4.16
N ALA A 45 -2.23 2.48 4.98
CA ALA A 45 -0.98 3.18 5.25
C ALA A 45 -0.15 3.38 3.97
N GLY A 46 -0.14 2.38 3.08
CA GLY A 46 0.52 2.38 1.78
C GLY A 46 0.08 3.53 0.88
N HIS A 47 -1.21 3.60 0.55
CA HIS A 47 -1.69 4.62 -0.38
C HIS A 47 -1.76 6.04 0.24
N MET A 48 -1.66 6.14 1.57
CA MET A 48 -1.56 7.41 2.29
C MET A 48 -0.11 7.90 2.47
N GLY A 49 0.90 7.06 2.21
CA GLY A 49 2.32 7.40 2.44
C GLY A 49 2.74 7.38 3.91
N LEU A 50 2.00 6.68 4.77
CA LEU A 50 2.22 6.64 6.22
C LEU A 50 3.25 5.57 6.58
N LYS A 51 4.51 5.89 6.34
CA LYS A 51 5.66 4.98 6.52
C LYS A 51 5.76 4.42 7.93
N ASP A 52 5.50 5.23 8.95
CA ASP A 52 5.58 4.80 10.35
C ASP A 52 4.54 3.70 10.66
N ILE A 53 3.30 3.88 10.18
CA ILE A 53 2.24 2.88 10.33
C ILE A 53 2.57 1.63 9.52
N ALA A 54 3.00 1.79 8.26
CA ALA A 54 3.34 0.67 7.40
C ALA A 54 4.49 -0.17 7.98
N ASN A 55 5.59 0.46 8.41
CA ASN A 55 6.73 -0.23 9.01
C ASN A 55 6.36 -0.91 10.33
N TYR A 56 5.56 -0.28 11.19
CA TYR A 56 5.06 -0.93 12.41
C TYR A 56 4.24 -2.19 12.09
N LEU A 57 3.33 -2.12 11.12
CA LEU A 57 2.54 -3.28 10.72
C LEU A 57 3.44 -4.40 10.14
N ILE A 58 4.49 -4.05 9.38
CA ILE A 58 5.50 -4.99 8.88
C ILE A 58 6.26 -5.65 10.04
N GLU A 59 6.69 -4.87 11.04
CA GLU A 59 7.35 -5.40 12.25
C GLU A 59 6.46 -6.38 13.03
N LYS A 60 5.14 -6.25 12.91
CA LYS A 60 4.15 -7.18 13.47
C LYS A 60 3.86 -8.39 12.57
N GLY A 61 4.43 -8.45 11.36
CA GLY A 61 4.25 -9.54 10.40
C GLY A 61 3.10 -9.35 9.41
N ALA A 62 2.69 -8.11 9.13
CA ALA A 62 1.72 -7.83 8.07
C ALA A 62 2.25 -8.28 6.72
N ARG A 63 1.36 -8.85 5.89
CA ARG A 63 1.68 -9.25 4.52
C ARG A 63 1.84 -8.00 3.66
N THR A 64 3.07 -7.70 3.25
CA THR A 64 3.37 -6.58 2.37
C THR A 64 3.13 -6.94 0.91
N ASP A 65 2.64 -5.99 0.13
CA ASP A 65 2.45 -6.12 -1.32
C ASP A 65 3.37 -5.15 -2.08
N ILE A 66 3.33 -5.24 -3.42
CA ILE A 66 4.15 -4.39 -4.30
C ILE A 66 3.84 -2.90 -4.15
N PHE A 67 2.61 -2.51 -3.76
CA PHE A 67 2.21 -1.12 -3.62
C PHE A 67 2.85 -0.49 -2.38
N VAL A 68 2.80 -1.18 -1.25
CA VAL A 68 3.46 -0.75 -0.01
C VAL A 68 4.97 -0.74 -0.18
N LEU A 69 5.55 -1.77 -0.83
CA LEU A 69 6.99 -1.79 -1.14
C LEU A 69 7.41 -0.62 -2.06
N THR A 70 6.54 -0.24 -3.00
CA THR A 70 6.74 0.92 -3.86
C THR A 70 6.72 2.22 -3.06
N MET A 71 5.76 2.38 -2.14
CA MET A 71 5.71 3.55 -1.25
C MET A 71 6.92 3.62 -0.29
N LEU A 72 7.44 2.48 0.16
CA LEU A 72 8.62 2.40 1.04
C LEU A 72 9.96 2.47 0.29
N GLY A 73 9.96 2.75 -1.01
CA GLY A 73 11.17 2.93 -1.80
C GLY A 73 12.02 1.67 -1.96
N LYS A 74 11.44 0.47 -1.84
CA LYS A 74 12.15 -0.82 -1.96
C LYS A 74 12.48 -1.15 -3.42
N THR A 75 13.32 -0.29 -4.01
CA THR A 75 13.56 -0.19 -5.45
C THR A 75 13.96 -1.51 -6.08
N ASP A 76 14.96 -2.20 -5.52
CA ASP A 76 15.48 -3.43 -6.11
C ASP A 76 14.44 -4.55 -6.08
N ILE A 77 13.65 -4.65 -5.00
CA ILE A 77 12.58 -5.64 -4.86
C ILE A 77 11.48 -5.37 -5.88
N VAL A 78 11.01 -4.12 -5.97
CA VAL A 78 9.92 -3.75 -6.90
C VAL A 78 10.35 -3.94 -8.35
N LYS A 79 11.58 -3.54 -8.71
CA LYS A 79 12.12 -3.77 -10.06
C LYS A 79 12.19 -5.26 -10.39
N PHE A 80 12.64 -6.08 -9.46
CA PHE A 80 12.66 -7.54 -9.63
C PHE A 80 11.24 -8.12 -9.79
N MET A 81 10.29 -7.70 -8.95
CA MET A 81 8.90 -8.15 -9.09
C MET A 81 8.30 -7.79 -10.46
N LEU A 82 8.61 -6.60 -10.98
CA LEU A 82 8.16 -6.17 -12.31
C LEU A 82 8.88 -6.89 -13.45
N SER A 83 10.14 -7.34 -13.27
CA SER A 83 10.81 -8.16 -14.27
C SER A 83 10.24 -9.57 -14.33
N GLU A 84 9.93 -10.18 -13.18
CA GLU A 84 9.34 -11.52 -13.10
C GLU A 84 7.85 -11.52 -13.49
N TYR A 85 7.11 -10.49 -13.10
CA TYR A 85 5.67 -10.36 -13.34
C TYR A 85 5.32 -8.99 -13.94
N PRO A 86 5.60 -8.75 -15.24
CA PRO A 86 5.39 -7.45 -15.89
C PRO A 86 3.95 -6.93 -15.82
N ILE A 87 2.97 -7.83 -15.73
CA ILE A 87 1.55 -7.47 -15.62
C ILE A 87 1.24 -6.64 -14.36
N LEU A 88 2.05 -6.75 -13.31
CA LEU A 88 1.89 -5.99 -12.07
C LEU A 88 2.02 -4.47 -12.28
N LEU A 89 2.68 -4.03 -13.36
CA LEU A 89 2.73 -2.60 -13.73
C LEU A 89 1.32 -2.00 -13.91
N ASN A 90 0.37 -2.82 -14.36
CA ASN A 90 -1.01 -2.42 -14.63
C ASN A 90 -1.97 -2.77 -13.49
N SER A 91 -1.47 -3.33 -12.38
CA SER A 91 -2.27 -3.56 -11.18
C SER A 91 -2.57 -2.26 -10.45
N PHE A 92 -3.62 -2.30 -9.62
CA PHE A 92 -4.03 -1.20 -8.76
C PHE A 92 -4.30 -1.73 -7.36
N GLY A 93 -3.97 -0.93 -6.36
CA GLY A 93 -4.26 -1.19 -4.97
C GLY A 93 -5.67 -0.71 -4.59
N PRO A 94 -5.93 -0.55 -3.28
CA PRO A 94 -7.19 -0.01 -2.77
C PRO A 94 -7.57 1.29 -3.48
N HIS A 95 -8.87 1.48 -3.69
CA HIS A 95 -9.43 2.67 -4.32
C HIS A 95 -8.91 2.94 -5.74
N GLY A 96 -8.32 1.96 -6.41
CA GLY A 96 -7.82 2.12 -7.78
C GLY A 96 -6.49 2.86 -7.89
N PHE A 97 -5.77 3.07 -6.79
CA PHE A 97 -4.45 3.72 -6.82
C PHE A 97 -3.38 2.82 -7.46
N THR A 98 -2.65 3.37 -8.43
CA THR A 98 -1.61 2.63 -9.16
C THR A 98 -0.28 2.59 -8.39
N LEU A 99 0.71 1.86 -8.90
CA LEU A 99 2.08 1.94 -8.39
C LEU A 99 2.65 3.37 -8.45
N LEU A 100 2.27 4.16 -9.46
CA LEU A 100 2.77 5.53 -9.59
C LEU A 100 2.30 6.41 -8.44
N HIS A 101 1.03 6.30 -8.03
CA HIS A 101 0.52 7.00 -6.83
C HIS A 101 1.30 6.62 -5.58
N HIS A 102 1.58 5.33 -5.39
CA HIS A 102 2.35 4.87 -4.23
C HIS A 102 3.78 5.41 -4.25
N ALA A 103 4.40 5.49 -5.43
CA ALA A 103 5.71 6.11 -5.58
C ALA A 103 5.68 7.61 -5.25
N GLU A 104 4.64 8.34 -5.69
CA GLU A 104 4.45 9.75 -5.32
C GLU A 104 4.28 9.93 -3.81
N LYS A 105 3.48 9.08 -3.16
CA LYS A 105 3.28 9.09 -1.71
C LYS A 105 4.54 8.71 -0.93
N GLY A 106 5.42 7.90 -1.50
CA GLY A 106 6.72 7.57 -0.92
C GLY A 106 7.72 8.73 -0.94
N GLY A 107 7.49 9.75 -1.78
CA GLY A 107 8.35 10.92 -1.89
C GLY A 107 9.80 10.56 -2.24
N LYS A 108 10.77 11.18 -1.56
CA LYS A 108 12.20 11.05 -1.87
C LYS A 108 12.71 9.60 -1.91
N GLU A 109 12.23 8.74 -1.01
CA GLU A 109 12.67 7.34 -0.96
C GLU A 109 12.21 6.53 -2.18
N SER A 110 11.11 6.94 -2.80
CA SER A 110 10.51 6.28 -3.96
C SER A 110 10.77 7.02 -5.27
N GLU A 111 11.59 8.06 -5.28
CA GLU A 111 11.88 8.89 -6.46
C GLU A 111 12.41 8.07 -7.65
N ILE A 112 13.32 7.11 -7.37
CA ILE A 112 13.85 6.22 -8.40
C ILE A 112 12.72 5.35 -9.00
N LEU A 113 11.83 4.83 -8.16
CA LEU A 113 10.69 4.05 -8.61
C LEU A 113 9.68 4.90 -9.38
N TYR A 114 9.44 6.14 -8.95
CA TYR A 114 8.57 7.08 -9.66
C TYR A 114 9.03 7.27 -11.11
N HIS A 115 10.31 7.59 -11.32
CA HIS A 115 10.85 7.75 -12.67
C HIS A 115 10.90 6.44 -13.45
N HIS A 116 11.21 5.33 -12.78
CA HIS A 116 11.24 4.02 -13.42
C HIS A 116 9.85 3.61 -13.93
N LEU A 117 8.81 3.71 -13.11
CA LEU A 117 7.43 3.36 -13.49
C LEU A 117 6.96 4.21 -14.68
N ARG A 118 7.28 5.50 -14.70
CA ARG A 118 6.99 6.38 -15.85
C ARG A 118 7.76 5.97 -17.11
N SER A 119 9.02 5.56 -16.97
CA SER A 119 9.81 5.04 -18.11
C SER A 119 9.23 3.74 -18.69
N LEU A 120 8.48 2.98 -17.89
CA LEU A 120 7.74 1.80 -18.33
C LEU A 120 6.34 2.13 -18.91
N GLY A 121 5.97 3.41 -18.95
CA GLY A 121 4.72 3.89 -19.55
C GLY A 121 3.54 4.03 -18.58
N LEU A 122 3.72 3.80 -17.27
CA LEU A 122 2.69 4.09 -16.28
C LEU A 122 2.64 5.60 -16.02
N ASN A 123 1.58 6.26 -16.49
CA ASN A 123 1.39 7.72 -16.35
C ASN A 123 0.20 8.10 -15.46
N ASP A 124 -0.71 7.17 -15.19
CA ASP A 124 -1.89 7.41 -14.36
C ASP A 124 -1.60 7.02 -12.91
N THR A 125 -2.01 7.87 -11.97
CA THR A 125 -1.93 7.61 -10.52
C THR A 125 -3.17 6.87 -10.00
N HIS A 126 -4.26 6.86 -10.77
CA HIS A 126 -5.53 6.29 -10.34
C HIS A 126 -6.32 5.72 -11.52
N ARG A 127 -7.04 4.62 -11.29
CA ARG A 127 -8.00 4.01 -12.23
C ARG A 127 -9.38 3.93 -11.60
N LYS A 128 -10.41 4.26 -12.38
CA LYS A 128 -11.80 4.11 -11.93
C LYS A 128 -12.15 2.62 -11.83
N LEU A 129 -12.67 2.19 -10.69
CA LEU A 129 -13.03 0.79 -10.44
C LEU A 129 -14.41 0.41 -11.00
N PHE A 130 -15.37 1.35 -11.00
CA PHE A 130 -16.74 1.16 -11.46
C PHE A 130 -17.40 2.51 -11.77
#